data_AF-R9M8R8-F1
#
_entry.id   AF-R9M8R8-F1
#
_cell.length_a   1.000
_cell.length_b   1.000
_cell.length_c   1.000
_cell.angle_alpha   90.00
_cell.angle_beta   90.00
_cell.angle_gamma   90.00
#
_symmetry.space_group_name_H-M   'P 1'
#
loop_
_entity.id
_entity.type
_entity.pdbx_description
1 polymer ?
#
loop_
_entity_poly.entity_id
_entity_poly.type
_entity_poly.pdbx_seq_one_letter_code
_entity_poly.pdbx_strand_id
1 'polypeptide(L)'
;MGEFDHLLDLPGTPQERAWLEERLETLSVREGYVRAADSMRHPPETAAEVINSIQNLSGCEIHPAGSYEELGRFSLGQASKLPEEVLPYVDFDHIGQQFENDHPGLFIGSCYVEYPKEPPEPAYRGEGTPLPEDSDWSVKLRLASPAVPEGVWLRLPDYDGQTPEKSTEVTLALEALRVKSLEDCTLLEARCILPEAGDLMEQYDSVTELVRDGDNLGFILDEQGQGEPHWREKFAAALGYEGCHTLKFALDISQNLSCYEWVPRDGLKEFAAKNLRSYGVSEELIQSGNIHLKDYAEDLLETSGYMEASGETGYLIRNSREFVREYTAPEQGGMTMQ
;
A
#
# COMPACT_ATOMS: atom_id res chain seq x y z
N MET A 1 -14.26 -2.70 -24.22
CA MET A 1 -12.92 -2.41 -24.72
C MET A 1 -12.38 -1.35 -23.79
N GLY A 2 -11.49 -1.76 -22.89
CA GLY A 2 -10.88 -0.89 -21.91
C GLY A 2 -9.96 0.13 -22.58
N GLU A 3 -9.72 1.24 -21.90
CA GLU A 3 -8.92 2.37 -22.39
C GLU A 3 -7.49 1.97 -22.78
N PHE A 4 -6.97 0.90 -22.18
CA PHE A 4 -5.59 0.42 -22.34
C PHE A 4 -5.45 -0.93 -23.03
N ASP A 5 -6.53 -1.50 -23.61
CA ASP A 5 -6.49 -2.84 -24.24
C ASP A 5 -5.42 -2.93 -25.36
N HIS A 6 -5.17 -1.82 -26.07
CA HIS A 6 -4.16 -1.74 -27.12
C HIS A 6 -2.73 -2.00 -26.63
N LEU A 7 -2.45 -1.84 -25.33
CA LEU A 7 -1.14 -2.13 -24.74
C LEU A 7 -0.83 -3.64 -24.71
N LEU A 8 -1.87 -4.48 -24.69
CA LEU A 8 -1.73 -5.94 -24.69
C LEU A 8 -1.33 -6.50 -26.06
N ASP A 9 -1.51 -5.71 -27.12
CA ASP A 9 -1.14 -6.06 -28.49
C ASP A 9 0.35 -5.80 -28.78
N LEU A 10 1.05 -5.07 -27.91
CA LEU A 10 2.45 -4.75 -28.09
C LEU A 10 3.35 -6.01 -28.09
N PRO A 11 4.49 -5.98 -28.80
CA PRO A 11 5.50 -7.03 -28.75
C PRO A 11 5.93 -7.34 -27.31
N GLY A 12 5.83 -8.62 -26.93
CA GLY A 12 6.11 -9.08 -25.58
C GLY A 12 5.86 -10.57 -25.41
N THR A 13 6.48 -11.16 -24.40
CA THR A 13 6.35 -12.58 -24.04
C THR A 13 4.95 -12.88 -23.47
N PRO A 14 4.50 -14.15 -23.47
CA PRO A 14 3.24 -14.52 -22.84
C PRO A 14 3.17 -14.18 -21.34
N GLN A 15 4.31 -14.22 -20.64
CA GLN A 15 4.39 -13.88 -19.22
C GLN A 15 4.20 -12.38 -18.99
N GLU A 16 4.83 -11.54 -19.81
CA GLU A 16 4.64 -10.09 -19.78
C GLU A 16 3.18 -9.70 -20.06
N ARG A 17 2.55 -10.35 -21.04
CA ARG A 17 1.14 -10.10 -21.37
C ARG A 17 0.20 -10.48 -20.23
N ALA A 18 0.38 -11.66 -19.63
CA ALA A 18 -0.45 -12.08 -18.50
C ALA A 18 -0.29 -11.13 -17.29
N TRP A 19 0.93 -10.69 -17.03
CA TRP A 19 1.20 -9.69 -16.00
C TRP A 19 0.51 -8.36 -16.30
N LEU A 20 0.58 -7.88 -17.55
CA LEU A 20 -0.09 -6.67 -17.98
C LEU A 20 -1.61 -6.78 -17.91
N GLU A 21 -2.19 -7.92 -18.30
CA GLU A 21 -3.64 -8.17 -18.19
C GLU A 21 -4.09 -8.01 -16.73
N GLU A 22 -3.42 -8.68 -15.79
CA GLU A 22 -3.75 -8.61 -14.36
C GLU A 22 -3.57 -7.18 -13.80
N ARG A 23 -2.49 -6.50 -14.19
CA ARG A 23 -2.19 -5.19 -13.64
C ARG A 23 -3.08 -4.09 -14.22
N LEU A 24 -3.36 -4.12 -15.52
CA LEU A 24 -4.23 -3.17 -16.21
C LEU A 24 -5.69 -3.33 -15.76
N GLU A 25 -6.14 -4.55 -15.45
CA GLU A 25 -7.50 -4.81 -14.96
C GLU A 25 -7.78 -4.10 -13.64
N THR A 26 -6.76 -3.87 -12.82
CA THR A 26 -6.88 -3.28 -11.47
C THR A 26 -6.27 -1.89 -11.33
N LEU A 27 -5.98 -1.20 -12.44
CA LEU A 27 -5.49 0.19 -12.40
C LEU A 27 -6.53 1.10 -11.76
N SER A 28 -6.13 1.85 -10.74
CA SER A 28 -6.99 2.89 -10.17
C SER A 28 -7.28 4.00 -11.17
N VAL A 29 -8.30 4.82 -10.92
CA VAL A 29 -8.56 6.02 -11.74
C VAL A 29 -7.34 6.93 -11.77
N ARG A 30 -6.69 7.14 -10.62
CA ARG A 30 -5.44 7.92 -10.50
C ARG A 30 -4.36 7.33 -11.40
N GLU A 31 -4.10 6.03 -11.28
CA GLU A 31 -3.10 5.33 -12.10
C GLU A 31 -3.41 5.43 -13.60
N GLY A 32 -4.69 5.38 -13.99
CA GLY A 32 -5.14 5.59 -15.35
C GLY A 32 -4.80 6.99 -15.89
N TYR A 33 -4.99 8.04 -15.08
CA TYR A 33 -4.64 9.42 -15.46
C TYR A 33 -3.13 9.56 -15.66
N VAL A 34 -2.32 9.03 -14.73
CA VAL A 34 -0.86 9.03 -14.85
C VAL A 34 -0.43 8.28 -16.12
N ARG A 35 -1.05 7.13 -16.38
CA ARG A 35 -0.73 6.30 -17.54
C ARG A 35 -1.07 6.99 -18.86
N ALA A 36 -2.19 7.71 -18.92
CA ALA A 36 -2.57 8.50 -20.08
C ALA A 36 -1.54 9.62 -20.35
N ALA A 37 -1.10 10.33 -19.30
CA ALA A 37 -0.07 11.36 -19.43
C ALA A 37 1.27 10.77 -19.93
N ASP A 38 1.72 9.68 -19.31
CA ASP A 38 2.97 9.01 -19.69
C ASP A 38 2.94 8.51 -21.14
N SER A 39 1.83 7.89 -21.57
CA SER A 39 1.67 7.39 -22.94
C SER A 39 1.68 8.50 -23.99
N MET A 40 1.20 9.70 -23.65
CA MET A 40 1.27 10.87 -24.55
C MET A 40 2.68 11.44 -24.65
N ARG A 41 3.45 11.38 -23.55
CA ARG A 41 4.84 11.84 -23.50
C ARG A 41 5.78 10.88 -24.22
N HIS A 42 5.65 9.59 -23.91
CA HIS A 42 6.48 8.50 -24.44
C HIS A 42 5.60 7.28 -24.76
N PRO A 43 5.05 7.21 -25.99
CA PRO A 43 4.27 6.05 -26.40
C PRO A 43 5.09 4.77 -26.29
N PRO A 44 4.64 3.74 -25.56
CA PRO A 44 5.36 2.49 -25.44
C PRO A 44 5.32 1.70 -26.75
N GLU A 45 6.44 1.09 -27.12
CA GLU A 45 6.59 0.23 -28.29
C GLU A 45 6.61 -1.26 -27.91
N THR A 46 6.84 -1.60 -26.64
CA THR A 46 6.95 -2.98 -26.16
C THR A 46 6.23 -3.21 -24.83
N ALA A 47 5.88 -4.47 -24.53
CA ALA A 47 5.31 -4.84 -23.24
C ALA A 47 6.26 -4.52 -22.06
N ALA A 48 7.57 -4.68 -22.25
CA ALA A 48 8.56 -4.35 -21.22
C ALA A 48 8.57 -2.85 -20.86
N GLU A 49 8.36 -1.97 -21.84
CA GLU A 49 8.22 -0.53 -21.59
C GLU A 49 6.93 -0.21 -20.84
N VAL A 50 5.82 -0.88 -21.19
CA VAL A 50 4.57 -0.75 -20.42
C VAL A 50 4.76 -1.20 -18.97
N ILE A 51 5.37 -2.37 -18.74
CA ILE A 51 5.66 -2.88 -17.39
C ILE A 51 6.44 -1.84 -16.59
N ASN A 52 7.55 -1.34 -17.15
CA ASN A 52 8.37 -0.33 -16.49
C ASN A 52 7.60 0.98 -16.23
N SER A 53 6.74 1.42 -17.14
CA SER A 53 5.92 2.61 -16.88
C SER A 53 4.92 2.41 -15.75
N ILE A 54 4.28 1.24 -15.66
CA ILE A 54 3.30 0.93 -14.62
C ILE A 54 3.96 0.86 -13.25
N GLN A 55 5.19 0.31 -13.19
CA GLN A 55 5.97 0.29 -11.97
C GLN A 55 6.39 1.68 -11.48
N ASN A 56 6.32 2.68 -12.35
CA ASN A 56 6.77 4.04 -12.06
C ASN A 56 5.63 5.06 -11.90
N LEU A 57 4.37 4.60 -11.84
CA LEU A 57 3.20 5.49 -11.71
C LEU A 57 3.19 6.27 -10.39
N SER A 58 3.78 5.71 -9.32
CA SER A 58 3.92 6.38 -8.02
C SER A 58 4.89 7.56 -8.05
N GLY A 59 5.80 7.62 -9.03
CA GLY A 59 6.72 8.74 -9.23
C GLY A 59 6.06 10.00 -9.82
N CYS A 60 4.82 9.91 -10.29
CA CYS A 60 4.05 11.06 -10.78
C CYS A 60 3.12 11.60 -9.69
N GLU A 61 2.97 12.92 -9.64
CA GLU A 61 2.01 13.59 -8.76
C GLU A 61 0.80 14.06 -9.57
N ILE A 62 -0.40 14.02 -8.97
CA ILE A 62 -1.62 14.54 -9.59
C ILE A 62 -2.09 15.76 -8.81
N HIS A 63 -2.32 16.85 -9.54
CA HIS A 63 -2.83 18.10 -9.02
C HIS A 63 -4.26 18.32 -9.56
N PRO A 64 -5.27 18.64 -8.71
CA PRO A 64 -6.67 18.81 -9.11
C PRO A 64 -6.90 20.13 -9.86
N ALA A 65 -6.39 20.23 -11.08
CA ALA A 65 -6.49 21.39 -11.95
C ALA A 65 -6.59 20.99 -13.43
N GLY A 66 -7.64 21.41 -14.13
CA GLY A 66 -7.85 21.17 -15.57
C GLY A 66 -7.40 22.33 -16.46
N SER A 67 -6.83 23.38 -15.88
CA SER A 67 -6.36 24.58 -16.60
C SER A 67 -5.23 25.28 -15.85
N TYR A 68 -4.51 26.18 -16.53
CA TYR A 68 -3.48 27.00 -15.89
C TYR A 68 -4.04 27.90 -14.78
N GLU A 69 -5.22 28.49 -14.97
CA GLU A 69 -5.87 29.28 -13.92
C GLU A 69 -6.10 28.44 -12.65
N GLU A 70 -6.65 27.24 -12.80
CA GLU A 70 -6.90 26.32 -11.67
C GLU A 70 -5.58 25.84 -11.04
N LEU A 71 -4.57 25.55 -11.84
CA LEU A 71 -3.25 25.11 -11.37
C LEU A 71 -2.55 26.22 -10.58
N GLY A 72 -2.66 27.46 -11.04
CA GLY A 72 -2.15 28.63 -10.32
C GLY A 72 -2.87 28.86 -9.00
N ARG A 73 -4.20 28.66 -8.95
CA ARG A 73 -4.98 28.73 -7.70
C ARG A 73 -4.58 27.63 -6.72
N PHE A 74 -4.40 26.41 -7.21
CA PHE A 74 -3.94 25.27 -6.41
C PHE A 74 -2.55 25.53 -5.81
N SER A 75 -1.58 25.90 -6.66
CA SER A 75 -0.21 26.20 -6.24
C SER A 75 -0.15 27.30 -5.16
N LEU A 76 -0.92 28.38 -5.36
CA LEU A 76 -0.92 29.49 -4.43
C LEU A 76 -1.66 29.17 -3.12
N GLY A 77 -2.73 28.38 -3.18
CA GLY A 77 -3.48 27.91 -2.02
C GLY A 77 -2.61 27.09 -1.05
N GLN A 78 -1.62 26.37 -1.57
CA GLN A 78 -0.60 25.70 -0.74
C GLN A 78 0.44 26.69 -0.17
N ALA A 79 0.88 27.67 -0.97
CA ALA A 79 1.99 28.56 -0.61
C ALA A 79 1.58 29.75 0.29
N SER A 80 0.33 30.23 0.25
CA SER A 80 -0.06 31.46 0.94
C SER A 80 -1.58 31.67 1.08
N LYS A 81 -2.01 32.27 2.19
CA LYS A 81 -3.37 32.80 2.36
C LYS A 81 -3.40 34.26 1.93
N LEU A 82 -3.73 34.52 0.67
CA LEU A 82 -3.97 35.89 0.20
C LEU A 82 -5.33 36.42 0.71
N PRO A 83 -5.45 37.71 1.05
CA PRO A 83 -6.73 38.33 1.33
C PRO A 83 -7.68 38.24 0.13
N GLU A 84 -8.98 38.04 0.38
CA GLU A 84 -9.99 37.90 -0.69
C GLU A 84 -10.03 39.11 -1.63
N GLU A 85 -9.71 40.32 -1.12
CA GLU A 85 -9.69 41.55 -1.89
C GLU A 85 -8.59 41.58 -2.95
N VAL A 86 -7.53 40.78 -2.76
CA VAL A 86 -6.39 40.71 -3.68
C VAL A 86 -6.62 39.68 -4.78
N LEU A 87 -7.41 38.62 -4.53
CA LEU A 87 -7.63 37.51 -5.46
C LEU A 87 -8.04 37.94 -6.88
N PRO A 88 -8.91 38.96 -7.09
CA PRO A 88 -9.28 39.39 -8.45
C PRO A 88 -8.13 40.05 -9.24
N TYR A 89 -7.04 40.42 -8.57
CA TYR A 89 -5.87 41.07 -9.16
C TYR A 89 -4.69 40.10 -9.34
N VAL A 90 -4.84 38.84 -8.94
CA VAL A 90 -3.82 37.81 -9.10
C VAL A 90 -3.95 37.19 -10.49
N ASP A 91 -2.86 37.12 -11.22
CA ASP A 91 -2.77 36.44 -12.51
C ASP A 91 -2.53 34.94 -12.29
N PHE A 92 -3.61 34.20 -12.03
CA PHE A 92 -3.51 32.76 -11.77
C PHE A 92 -3.06 31.96 -12.98
N ASP A 93 -3.43 32.37 -14.20
CA ASP A 93 -2.94 31.72 -15.43
C ASP A 93 -1.42 31.80 -15.53
N HIS A 94 -0.82 32.96 -15.26
CA HIS A 94 0.63 33.10 -15.27
C HIS A 94 1.31 32.27 -14.18
N ILE A 95 0.74 32.23 -12.96
CA ILE A 95 1.25 31.38 -11.88
C ILE A 95 1.18 29.91 -12.25
N GLY A 96 0.09 29.45 -12.87
CA GLY A 96 -0.04 28.06 -13.33
C GLY A 96 0.97 27.69 -14.41
N GLN A 97 1.24 28.59 -15.36
CA GLN A 97 2.31 28.40 -16.35
C GLN A 97 3.69 28.35 -15.68
N GLN A 98 3.93 29.18 -14.67
CA GLN A 98 5.17 29.13 -13.91
C GLN A 98 5.31 27.80 -13.16
N PHE A 99 4.22 27.31 -12.55
CA PHE A 99 4.19 26.01 -11.91
C PHE A 99 4.57 24.90 -12.88
N GLU A 100 3.98 24.81 -14.08
CA GLU A 100 4.36 23.80 -15.08
C GLU A 100 5.84 23.89 -15.48
N ASN A 101 6.39 25.11 -15.62
CA ASN A 101 7.81 25.27 -15.96
C ASN A 101 8.74 24.70 -14.87
N ASP A 102 8.36 24.86 -13.60
CA ASP A 102 9.11 24.35 -12.45
C ASP A 102 8.81 22.85 -12.20
N HIS A 103 7.62 22.40 -12.60
CA HIS A 103 7.04 21.06 -12.39
C HIS A 103 6.46 20.50 -13.69
N PRO A 104 7.31 20.03 -14.64
CA PRO A 104 6.86 19.60 -15.96
C PRO A 104 5.81 18.49 -15.90
N GLY A 105 4.76 18.60 -16.70
CA GLY A 105 3.60 17.73 -16.61
C GLY A 105 2.66 17.84 -17.80
N LEU A 106 1.44 17.36 -17.66
CA LEU A 106 0.40 17.43 -18.68
C LEU A 106 -1.00 17.46 -18.06
N PHE A 107 -1.90 18.26 -18.66
CA PHE A 107 -3.32 18.24 -18.31
C PHE A 107 -4.01 16.99 -18.86
N ILE A 108 -4.62 16.21 -17.98
CA ILE A 108 -5.46 15.04 -18.29
C ILE A 108 -6.80 15.22 -17.57
N GLY A 109 -7.86 15.42 -18.35
CA GLY A 109 -9.20 15.65 -17.80
C GLY A 109 -9.27 16.90 -16.92
N SER A 110 -9.70 16.72 -15.67
CA SER A 110 -9.79 17.74 -14.63
C SER A 110 -8.49 17.91 -13.82
N CYS A 111 -7.40 17.27 -14.23
CA CYS A 111 -6.16 17.22 -13.46
C CYS A 111 -4.93 17.60 -14.27
N TYR A 112 -3.88 18.00 -13.56
CA TYR A 112 -2.53 18.20 -14.06
C TYR A 112 -1.63 17.11 -13.47
N VAL A 113 -1.07 16.27 -14.33
CA VAL A 113 -0.16 15.20 -13.94
C VAL A 113 1.27 15.70 -14.05
N GLU A 114 1.93 15.90 -12.92
CA GLU A 114 3.35 16.23 -12.83
C GLU A 114 4.19 14.96 -13.04
N TYR A 115 5.17 15.06 -13.92
CA TYR A 115 6.11 13.97 -14.19
C TYR A 115 7.16 13.86 -13.09
N PRO A 116 7.76 12.66 -12.90
CA PRO A 116 8.87 12.50 -11.97
C PRO A 116 10.03 13.43 -12.34
N LYS A 117 10.69 13.99 -11.32
CA LYS A 117 11.84 14.89 -11.47
C LYS A 117 13.02 14.22 -12.16
N GLU A 118 13.21 12.93 -11.91
CA GLU A 118 14.25 12.11 -12.51
C GLU A 118 13.63 10.93 -13.27
N PRO A 119 14.20 10.53 -14.43
CA PRO A 119 13.74 9.34 -15.11
C PRO A 119 14.00 8.12 -14.20
N PRO A 120 12.96 7.32 -13.90
CA PRO A 120 13.11 6.19 -13.01
C PRO A 120 13.98 5.10 -13.63
N GLU A 121 14.71 4.36 -12.79
CA GLU A 121 15.40 3.16 -13.24
C GLU A 121 14.38 2.07 -13.62
N PRO A 122 14.60 1.32 -14.71
CA PRO A 122 13.69 0.26 -15.11
C PRO A 122 13.70 -0.89 -14.08
N ALA A 123 12.54 -1.12 -13.45
CA ALA A 123 12.33 -2.24 -12.54
C ALA A 123 12.43 -3.59 -13.24
N TYR A 124 12.06 -3.66 -14.52
CA TYR A 124 12.09 -4.87 -15.34
C TYR A 124 13.13 -4.75 -16.45
N ARG A 125 14.07 -5.71 -16.50
CA ARG A 125 15.20 -5.71 -17.46
C ARG A 125 14.94 -6.53 -18.72
N GLY A 126 13.70 -6.96 -18.94
CA GLY A 126 13.30 -7.74 -20.10
C GLY A 126 13.41 -9.25 -19.88
N GLU A 127 13.27 -9.97 -20.99
CA GLU A 127 13.15 -11.43 -21.02
C GLU A 127 14.28 -12.14 -20.23
N GLY A 128 13.89 -13.12 -19.42
CA GLY A 128 14.82 -13.88 -18.58
C GLY A 128 15.11 -13.24 -17.21
N THR A 129 14.52 -12.08 -16.91
CA THR A 129 14.49 -11.53 -15.55
C THR A 129 13.12 -11.72 -14.89
N PRO A 130 13.04 -11.83 -13.55
CA PRO A 130 11.76 -11.91 -12.86
C PRO A 130 10.91 -10.68 -13.16
N LEU A 131 9.61 -10.90 -13.37
CA LEU A 131 8.64 -9.80 -13.47
C LEU A 131 8.53 -9.11 -12.11
N PRO A 132 8.32 -7.78 -12.10
CA PRO A 132 8.16 -7.03 -10.87
C PRO A 132 6.86 -7.43 -10.16
N GLU A 133 6.90 -7.49 -8.83
CA GLU A 133 5.70 -7.72 -8.02
C GLU A 133 4.90 -6.42 -7.87
N ASP A 134 3.57 -6.53 -7.80
CA ASP A 134 2.70 -5.42 -7.43
C ASP A 134 2.49 -5.43 -5.93
N SER A 135 3.41 -4.80 -5.18
CA SER A 135 3.46 -4.87 -3.71
C SER A 135 3.22 -3.53 -2.99
N ASP A 136 3.07 -2.44 -3.74
CA ASP A 136 2.92 -1.07 -3.22
C ASP A 136 1.45 -0.69 -2.97
N TRP A 137 0.73 -1.54 -2.23
CA TRP A 137 -0.69 -1.33 -1.90
C TRP A 137 -1.11 -2.14 -0.67
N SER A 138 -2.15 -1.69 0.02
CA SER A 138 -2.80 -2.43 1.09
C SER A 138 -4.13 -3.03 0.64
N VAL A 139 -4.98 -2.21 0.03
CA VAL A 139 -6.33 -2.57 -0.40
C VAL A 139 -6.62 -1.98 -1.78
N LYS A 140 -7.27 -2.77 -2.63
CA LYS A 140 -7.84 -2.31 -3.89
C LYS A 140 -9.35 -2.51 -3.87
N LEU A 141 -10.10 -1.48 -4.24
CA LEU A 141 -11.57 -1.51 -4.24
C LEU A 141 -12.10 -1.23 -5.62
N ARG A 142 -13.06 -2.03 -6.09
CA ARG A 142 -13.85 -1.73 -7.28
C ARG A 142 -15.19 -1.16 -6.83
N LEU A 143 -15.38 0.13 -7.03
CA LEU A 143 -16.56 0.86 -6.62
C LEU A 143 -17.43 1.18 -7.84
N ALA A 144 -18.74 1.07 -7.72
CA ALA A 144 -19.68 1.42 -8.77
C ALA A 144 -20.73 2.42 -8.30
N SER A 145 -21.39 3.05 -9.27
CA SER A 145 -22.53 3.94 -9.03
C SER A 145 -23.64 3.63 -10.03
N PRO A 146 -24.87 4.16 -9.83
CA PRO A 146 -25.93 4.02 -10.82
C PRO A 146 -25.56 4.60 -12.21
N ALA A 147 -24.67 5.59 -12.25
CA ALA A 147 -24.22 6.19 -13.50
C ALA A 147 -23.11 5.37 -14.19
N VAL A 148 -22.32 4.64 -13.41
CA VAL A 148 -21.19 3.81 -13.86
C VAL A 148 -21.29 2.43 -13.19
N PRO A 149 -22.18 1.55 -13.67
CA PRO A 149 -22.47 0.28 -13.02
C PRO A 149 -21.34 -0.74 -13.14
N GLU A 150 -20.48 -0.61 -14.16
CA GLU A 150 -19.27 -1.43 -14.31
C GLU A 150 -18.21 -1.08 -13.26
N GLY A 151 -18.30 0.09 -12.63
CA GLY A 151 -17.38 0.54 -11.60
C GLY A 151 -15.99 0.98 -12.08
N VAL A 152 -15.23 1.51 -11.14
CA VAL A 152 -13.85 1.96 -11.29
C VAL A 152 -13.03 1.44 -10.10
N TRP A 153 -11.72 1.31 -10.31
CA TRP A 153 -10.81 0.90 -9.24
C TRP A 153 -10.25 2.09 -8.47
N LEU A 154 -10.02 1.83 -7.19
CA LEU A 154 -9.32 2.65 -6.21
C LEU A 154 -8.17 1.81 -5.65
N ARG A 155 -7.00 2.42 -5.44
CA ARG A 155 -5.85 1.77 -4.79
C ARG A 155 -5.47 2.54 -3.53
N LEU A 156 -5.22 1.82 -2.44
CA LEU A 156 -4.80 2.37 -1.14
C LEU A 156 -3.42 1.81 -0.76
N PRO A 157 -2.64 2.53 0.07
CA PRO A 157 -2.95 3.85 0.64
C PRO A 157 -2.76 5.00 -0.36
N ASP A 158 -3.19 6.19 0.00
CA ASP A 158 -2.82 7.42 -0.70
C ASP A 158 -1.86 8.26 0.17
N TYR A 159 -0.86 8.89 -0.46
CA TYR A 159 0.23 9.60 0.23
C TYR A 159 0.15 11.13 0.09
N ASP A 160 -1.03 11.65 -0.25
CA ASP A 160 -1.24 13.09 -0.45
C ASP A 160 -1.40 13.89 0.86
N GLY A 161 -1.34 13.22 2.02
CA GLY A 161 -1.42 13.83 3.34
C GLY A 161 -2.83 14.26 3.76
N GLN A 162 -3.85 13.89 2.99
CA GLN A 162 -5.25 14.15 3.31
C GLN A 162 -5.82 13.05 4.20
N THR A 163 -7.04 13.27 4.71
CA THR A 163 -7.81 12.17 5.29
C THR A 163 -8.20 11.17 4.20
N PRO A 164 -8.27 9.86 4.47
CA PRO A 164 -8.49 8.82 3.45
C PRO A 164 -9.67 9.10 2.50
N GLU A 165 -10.77 9.65 3.01
CA GLU A 165 -12.00 9.94 2.24
C GLU A 165 -11.89 11.16 1.32
N LYS A 166 -10.84 11.97 1.52
CA LYS A 166 -10.54 13.17 0.74
C LYS A 166 -9.22 13.03 0.00
N SER A 167 -8.68 11.82 -0.03
CA SER A 167 -7.49 11.53 -0.78
C SER A 167 -7.75 11.72 -2.28
N THR A 168 -6.69 11.86 -3.04
CA THR A 168 -6.69 12.02 -4.49
C THR A 168 -7.26 10.77 -5.15
N GLU A 169 -6.85 9.58 -4.69
CA GLU A 169 -7.43 8.29 -5.08
C GLU A 169 -8.95 8.29 -4.94
N VAL A 170 -9.49 8.66 -3.76
CA VAL A 170 -10.94 8.67 -3.53
C VAL A 170 -11.64 9.76 -4.35
N THR A 171 -11.06 10.96 -4.41
CA THR A 171 -11.67 12.10 -5.10
C THR A 171 -11.83 11.81 -6.60
N LEU A 172 -10.81 11.23 -7.24
CA LEU A 172 -10.85 10.85 -8.65
C LEU A 172 -11.84 9.72 -8.91
N ALA A 173 -11.90 8.73 -8.02
CA ALA A 173 -12.88 7.66 -8.11
C ALA A 173 -14.32 8.19 -8.05
N LEU A 174 -14.62 9.10 -7.11
CA LEU A 174 -15.95 9.72 -6.97
C LEU A 174 -16.32 10.57 -8.20
N GLU A 175 -15.37 11.33 -8.74
CA GLU A 175 -15.57 12.10 -9.98
C GLU A 175 -15.91 11.18 -11.16
N ALA A 176 -15.11 10.12 -11.37
CA ALA A 176 -15.34 9.15 -12.43
C ALA A 176 -16.70 8.45 -12.28
N LEU A 177 -17.11 8.15 -11.05
CA LEU A 177 -18.41 7.56 -10.71
C LEU A 177 -19.58 8.55 -10.72
N ARG A 178 -19.32 9.86 -10.85
CA ARG A 178 -20.31 10.94 -10.86
C ARG A 178 -21.16 11.00 -9.59
N VAL A 179 -20.53 10.75 -8.45
CA VAL A 179 -21.14 10.81 -7.11
C VAL A 179 -20.35 11.78 -6.22
N LYS A 180 -20.88 12.10 -5.04
CA LYS A 180 -20.25 13.08 -4.14
C LYS A 180 -19.68 12.46 -2.87
N SER A 181 -20.04 11.21 -2.58
CA SER A 181 -19.67 10.51 -1.35
C SER A 181 -19.46 9.04 -1.63
N LEU A 182 -18.58 8.40 -0.86
CA LEU A 182 -18.42 6.95 -0.85
C LEU A 182 -19.69 6.22 -0.40
N GLU A 183 -20.59 6.90 0.33
CA GLU A 183 -21.91 6.37 0.70
C GLU A 183 -22.85 6.17 -0.50
N ASP A 184 -22.59 6.86 -1.61
CA ASP A 184 -23.35 6.71 -2.86
C ASP A 184 -22.78 5.60 -3.76
N CYS A 185 -21.73 4.90 -3.31
CA CYS A 185 -21.05 3.85 -4.05
C CYS A 185 -21.52 2.46 -3.62
N THR A 186 -21.53 1.53 -4.57
CA THR A 186 -21.65 0.09 -4.31
C THR A 186 -20.27 -0.56 -4.42
N LEU A 187 -19.84 -1.30 -3.41
CA LEU A 187 -18.64 -2.13 -3.47
C LEU A 187 -18.93 -3.36 -4.36
N LEU A 188 -18.18 -3.51 -5.45
CA LEU A 188 -18.27 -4.66 -6.34
C LEU A 188 -17.20 -5.70 -6.08
N GLU A 189 -16.01 -5.26 -5.66
CA GLU A 189 -14.88 -6.13 -5.37
C GLU A 189 -13.92 -5.45 -4.39
N ALA A 190 -13.32 -6.22 -3.50
CA ALA A 190 -12.27 -5.77 -2.60
C ALA A 190 -11.13 -6.80 -2.58
N ARG A 191 -9.89 -6.33 -2.69
CA ARG A 191 -8.67 -7.14 -2.55
C ARG A 191 -7.82 -6.56 -1.42
N CYS A 192 -7.18 -7.43 -0.65
CA CYS A 192 -6.22 -7.07 0.39
C CYS A 192 -4.86 -7.68 0.07
N ILE A 193 -3.78 -6.95 0.33
CA ILE A 193 -2.42 -7.51 0.21
C ILE A 193 -2.15 -8.57 1.29
N LEU A 194 -2.86 -8.50 2.42
CA LEU A 194 -2.79 -9.48 3.48
C LEU A 194 -3.85 -10.58 3.25
N PRO A 195 -3.46 -11.80 2.85
CA PRO A 195 -4.42 -12.90 2.70
C PRO A 195 -5.11 -13.27 4.02
N GLU A 196 -4.46 -13.06 5.17
CA GLU A 196 -5.01 -13.29 6.51
C GLU A 196 -6.09 -12.27 6.89
N ALA A 197 -6.30 -11.22 6.12
CA ALA A 197 -7.38 -10.26 6.37
C ALA A 197 -8.77 -10.81 6.03
N GLY A 198 -8.87 -11.98 5.39
CA GLY A 198 -10.15 -12.62 5.03
C GLY A 198 -10.93 -11.88 3.94
N ASP A 199 -12.22 -12.23 3.79
CA ASP A 199 -13.10 -11.60 2.79
C ASP A 199 -13.59 -10.23 3.28
N LEU A 200 -13.07 -9.15 2.69
CA LEU A 200 -13.40 -7.79 3.07
C LEU A 200 -14.87 -7.43 2.75
N MET A 201 -15.47 -8.05 1.73
CA MET A 201 -16.85 -7.75 1.34
C MET A 201 -17.87 -8.26 2.37
N GLU A 202 -17.53 -9.30 3.13
CA GLU A 202 -18.36 -9.81 4.23
C GLU A 202 -18.14 -9.05 5.56
N GLN A 203 -17.08 -8.23 5.64
CA GLN A 203 -16.66 -7.57 6.88
C GLN A 203 -17.18 -6.14 7.03
N TYR A 204 -17.45 -5.44 5.93
CA TYR A 204 -17.76 -4.01 5.94
C TYR A 204 -19.10 -3.70 5.28
N ASP A 205 -19.99 -3.05 6.03
CA ASP A 205 -21.21 -2.43 5.51
C ASP A 205 -20.95 -1.04 4.93
N SER A 206 -19.82 -0.40 5.29
CA SER A 206 -19.46 0.97 4.91
C SER A 206 -18.18 1.00 4.09
N VAL A 207 -18.29 1.47 2.84
CA VAL A 207 -17.13 1.71 1.97
C VAL A 207 -16.18 2.73 2.61
N THR A 208 -16.72 3.75 3.28
CA THR A 208 -15.91 4.77 3.96
C THR A 208 -15.05 4.18 5.06
N GLU A 209 -15.59 3.27 5.86
CA GLU A 209 -14.82 2.61 6.91
C GLU A 209 -13.74 1.70 6.33
N LEU A 210 -14.10 0.91 5.30
CA LEU A 210 -13.13 0.06 4.60
C LEU A 210 -11.99 0.87 3.97
N VAL A 211 -12.28 2.03 3.40
CA VAL A 211 -11.24 2.94 2.88
C VAL A 211 -10.31 3.40 3.98
N ARG A 212 -10.83 3.82 5.14
CA ARG A 212 -9.98 4.25 6.28
C ARG A 212 -9.09 3.12 6.79
N ASP A 213 -9.67 1.94 7.00
CA ASP A 213 -8.93 0.80 7.57
C ASP A 213 -7.92 0.23 6.55
N GLY A 214 -8.27 0.22 5.27
CA GLY A 214 -7.35 -0.15 4.18
C GLY A 214 -6.20 0.83 4.05
N ASP A 215 -6.47 2.13 4.10
CA ASP A 215 -5.45 3.18 4.03
C ASP A 215 -4.49 3.13 5.24
N ASN A 216 -5.04 3.00 6.45
CA ASN A 216 -4.24 2.79 7.68
C ASN A 216 -3.31 1.57 7.57
N LEU A 217 -3.81 0.45 7.02
CA LEU A 217 -2.98 -0.73 6.81
C LEU A 217 -1.80 -0.43 5.87
N GLY A 218 -2.01 0.38 4.84
CA GLY A 218 -0.97 0.81 3.91
C GLY A 218 0.18 1.50 4.63
N PHE A 219 -0.13 2.56 5.38
CA PHE A 219 0.88 3.27 6.19
C PHE A 219 1.63 2.35 7.15
N ILE A 220 0.93 1.42 7.82
CA ILE A 220 1.55 0.45 8.72
C ILE A 220 2.57 -0.45 7.98
N LEU A 221 2.23 -0.92 6.77
CA LEU A 221 3.07 -1.79 5.96
C LEU A 221 4.31 -1.06 5.42
N ASP A 222 4.22 0.24 5.20
CA ASP A 222 5.34 1.05 4.72
C ASP A 222 6.28 1.45 5.85
N GLU A 223 5.74 1.86 6.99
CA GLU A 223 6.53 2.27 8.16
C GLU A 223 7.32 1.10 8.76
N GLN A 224 6.81 -0.12 8.67
CA GLN A 224 7.48 -1.35 9.13
C GLN A 224 8.00 -1.24 10.57
N GLY A 225 7.18 -0.70 11.47
CA GLY A 225 7.59 -0.48 12.86
C GLY A 225 8.77 0.48 13.00
N GLN A 226 8.86 1.49 12.13
CA GLN A 226 9.97 2.44 12.02
C GLN A 226 11.29 1.75 11.66
N GLY A 227 11.22 0.74 10.79
CA GLY A 227 12.37 -0.06 10.35
C GLY A 227 12.85 -1.09 11.37
N GLU A 228 11.95 -1.64 12.21
CA GLU A 228 12.29 -2.74 13.11
C GLU A 228 12.80 -3.94 12.28
N PRO A 229 13.95 -4.55 12.63
CA PRO A 229 14.45 -5.73 11.93
C PRO A 229 13.43 -6.86 11.94
N HIS A 230 13.21 -7.48 10.78
CA HIS A 230 12.26 -8.58 10.59
C HIS A 230 10.81 -8.24 10.95
N TRP A 231 10.42 -6.96 10.90
CA TRP A 231 9.06 -6.55 11.25
C TRP A 231 8.00 -7.26 10.41
N ARG A 232 8.22 -7.39 9.09
CA ARG A 232 7.27 -8.04 8.17
C ARG A 232 7.09 -9.52 8.51
N GLU A 233 8.19 -10.22 8.74
CA GLU A 233 8.18 -11.65 9.10
C GLU A 233 7.50 -11.86 10.45
N LYS A 234 7.81 -11.01 11.43
CA LYS A 234 7.17 -11.04 12.76
C LYS A 234 5.68 -10.72 12.67
N PHE A 235 5.29 -9.76 11.84
CA PHE A 235 3.88 -9.42 11.64
C PHE A 235 3.10 -10.56 10.99
N ALA A 236 3.61 -11.12 9.88
CA ALA A 236 3.01 -12.29 9.24
C ALA A 236 2.91 -13.49 10.20
N ALA A 237 3.96 -13.75 10.99
CA ALA A 237 3.95 -14.79 12.00
C ALA A 237 2.89 -14.54 13.09
N ALA A 238 2.71 -13.29 13.53
CA ALA A 238 1.68 -12.94 14.50
C ALA A 238 0.25 -13.08 13.92
N LEU A 239 0.03 -12.71 12.66
CA LEU A 239 -1.25 -12.92 11.96
C LEU A 239 -1.61 -14.42 11.93
N GLY A 240 -0.65 -15.27 11.57
CA GLY A 240 -0.82 -16.72 11.58
C GLY A 240 -1.03 -17.29 12.99
N TYR A 241 -0.26 -16.84 13.97
CA TYR A 241 -0.35 -17.27 15.38
C TYR A 241 -1.73 -16.99 15.97
N GLU A 242 -2.29 -15.81 15.72
CA GLU A 242 -3.60 -15.40 16.22
C GLU A 242 -4.77 -15.96 15.40
N GLY A 243 -4.49 -16.62 14.27
CA GLY A 243 -5.52 -17.03 13.32
C GLY A 243 -6.33 -15.82 12.85
N CYS A 244 -5.66 -14.80 12.31
CA CYS A 244 -6.32 -13.62 11.78
C CYS A 244 -7.20 -13.97 10.57
N HIS A 245 -8.41 -13.40 10.54
CA HIS A 245 -9.38 -13.56 9.43
C HIS A 245 -10.14 -12.26 9.14
N THR A 246 -9.72 -11.12 9.71
CA THR A 246 -10.38 -9.82 9.50
C THR A 246 -9.36 -8.69 9.42
N LEU A 247 -9.63 -7.66 8.61
CA LEU A 247 -8.75 -6.50 8.48
C LEU A 247 -8.58 -5.75 9.81
N LYS A 248 -9.67 -5.52 10.54
CA LYS A 248 -9.63 -4.86 11.86
C LYS A 248 -8.74 -5.60 12.85
N PHE A 249 -8.77 -6.95 12.84
CA PHE A 249 -7.88 -7.70 13.72
C PHE A 249 -6.43 -7.65 13.26
N ALA A 250 -6.17 -7.61 11.96
CA ALA A 250 -4.82 -7.39 11.44
C ALA A 250 -4.25 -6.03 11.89
N LEU A 251 -5.07 -4.97 11.89
CA LEU A 251 -4.72 -3.65 12.41
C LEU A 251 -4.44 -3.67 13.93
N ASP A 252 -5.27 -4.35 14.72
CA ASP A 252 -4.97 -4.54 16.14
C ASP A 252 -3.63 -5.28 16.33
N ILE A 253 -3.37 -6.34 15.56
CA ILE A 253 -2.13 -7.14 15.68
C ILE A 253 -0.90 -6.31 15.36
N SER A 254 -0.95 -5.49 14.30
CA SER A 254 0.20 -4.68 13.87
C SER A 254 0.65 -3.67 14.93
N GLN A 255 -0.31 -3.05 15.62
CA GLN A 255 -0.04 -2.13 16.73
C GLN A 255 0.45 -2.85 17.99
N ASN A 256 0.13 -4.14 18.11
CA ASN A 256 0.46 -4.95 19.27
C ASN A 256 1.69 -5.82 19.07
N LEU A 257 2.54 -5.63 18.06
CA LEU A 257 3.68 -6.55 17.82
C LEU A 257 4.67 -6.71 18.99
N SER A 258 4.70 -5.76 19.92
CA SER A 258 5.49 -5.87 21.15
C SER A 258 5.00 -6.98 22.11
N CYS A 259 3.81 -7.50 21.88
CA CYS A 259 3.17 -8.62 22.55
C CYS A 259 3.75 -9.99 22.17
N TYR A 260 4.60 -10.04 21.15
CA TYR A 260 5.19 -11.27 20.65
C TYR A 260 6.70 -11.21 20.76
N GLU A 261 7.28 -12.31 21.23
CA GLU A 261 8.70 -12.55 21.13
C GLU A 261 8.98 -13.28 19.82
N TRP A 262 10.01 -12.81 19.11
CA TRP A 262 10.38 -13.31 17.79
C TRP A 262 11.83 -13.76 17.79
N VAL A 263 12.07 -14.96 17.27
CA VAL A 263 13.42 -15.48 17.01
C VAL A 263 13.51 -15.82 15.52
N PRO A 264 14.21 -14.99 14.71
CA PRO A 264 14.33 -15.25 13.28
C PRO A 264 15.20 -16.50 13.03
N ARG A 265 15.00 -17.17 11.89
CA ARG A 265 15.69 -18.42 11.55
C ARG A 265 17.21 -18.27 11.48
N ASP A 266 17.70 -17.13 11.01
CA ASP A 266 19.13 -16.81 10.99
C ASP A 266 19.71 -16.49 12.39
N GLY A 267 18.85 -16.11 13.34
CA GLY A 267 19.16 -15.84 14.74
C GLY A 267 19.26 -17.09 15.64
N LEU A 268 18.87 -18.28 15.18
CA LEU A 268 18.81 -19.49 16.00
C LEU A 268 20.13 -19.83 16.71
N LYS A 269 21.26 -19.71 16.01
CA LYS A 269 22.57 -20.01 16.60
C LYS A 269 22.91 -19.09 17.76
N GLU A 270 22.60 -17.80 17.62
CA GLU A 270 22.86 -16.82 18.68
C GLU A 270 21.88 -17.00 19.85
N PHE A 271 20.62 -17.37 19.57
CA PHE A 271 19.66 -17.75 20.60
C PHE A 271 20.17 -18.93 21.46
N ALA A 272 20.60 -20.01 20.82
CA ALA A 272 21.21 -21.16 21.50
C ALA A 272 22.48 -20.77 22.28
N ALA A 273 23.38 -20.00 21.67
CA ALA A 273 24.61 -19.55 22.33
C ALA A 273 24.29 -18.73 23.60
N LYS A 274 23.34 -17.79 23.51
CA LYS A 274 22.89 -16.99 24.66
C LYS A 274 22.33 -17.87 25.77
N ASN A 275 21.55 -18.90 25.43
CA ASN A 275 21.05 -19.85 26.42
C ASN A 275 22.18 -20.66 27.09
N LEU A 276 23.13 -21.20 26.32
CA LEU A 276 24.28 -21.94 26.86
C LEU A 276 25.17 -21.09 27.77
N ARG A 277 25.39 -19.82 27.42
CA ARG A 277 26.10 -18.85 28.28
C ARG A 277 25.41 -18.68 29.63
N SER A 278 24.08 -18.70 29.67
CA SER A 278 23.32 -18.60 30.93
C SER A 278 23.54 -19.79 31.87
N TYR A 279 23.91 -20.95 31.32
CA TYR A 279 24.35 -22.13 32.07
C TYR A 279 25.85 -22.17 32.40
N GLY A 280 26.61 -21.13 32.00
CA GLY A 280 28.05 -21.04 32.26
C GLY A 280 28.92 -21.88 31.31
N VAL A 281 28.40 -22.29 30.16
CA VAL A 281 29.18 -22.98 29.12
C VAL A 281 30.23 -22.03 28.53
N SER A 282 31.46 -22.51 28.31
CA SER A 282 32.56 -21.67 27.80
C SER A 282 32.37 -21.28 26.33
N GLU A 283 32.83 -20.08 25.97
CA GLU A 283 32.83 -19.61 24.57
C GLU A 283 33.64 -20.54 23.65
N GLU A 284 34.75 -21.09 24.16
CA GLU A 284 35.56 -22.06 23.41
C GLU A 284 34.73 -23.28 22.99
N LEU A 285 33.87 -23.80 23.87
CA LEU A 285 33.03 -24.94 23.54
C LEU A 285 31.87 -24.56 22.61
N ILE A 286 31.22 -23.42 22.85
CA ILE A 286 30.13 -22.90 21.99
C ILE A 286 30.63 -22.69 20.56
N GLN A 287 31.83 -22.14 20.38
CA GLN A 287 32.41 -21.83 19.07
C GLN A 287 33.15 -23.01 18.43
N SER A 288 33.34 -24.12 19.15
CA SER A 288 34.12 -25.27 18.67
C SER A 288 33.49 -26.03 17.51
N GLY A 289 32.20 -25.82 17.22
CA GLY A 289 31.43 -26.62 16.26
C GLY A 289 31.02 -28.01 16.79
N ASN A 290 31.34 -28.34 18.04
CA ASN A 290 30.96 -29.62 18.67
C ASN A 290 29.52 -29.64 19.20
N ILE A 291 28.83 -28.50 19.21
CA ILE A 291 27.42 -28.39 19.59
C ILE A 291 26.62 -28.02 18.34
N HIS A 292 25.59 -28.80 18.04
CA HIS A 292 24.62 -28.50 16.99
C HIS A 292 23.67 -27.38 17.46
N LEU A 293 24.15 -26.14 17.41
CA LEU A 293 23.44 -24.97 17.97
C LEU A 293 22.07 -24.73 17.35
N LYS A 294 21.87 -25.04 16.07
CA LYS A 294 20.56 -24.88 15.41
C LYS A 294 19.56 -25.87 15.97
N ASP A 295 19.88 -27.16 15.90
CA ASP A 295 19.03 -28.24 16.40
C ASP A 295 18.69 -28.04 17.89
N TYR A 296 19.66 -27.58 18.69
CA TYR A 296 19.44 -27.23 20.09
C TYR A 296 18.49 -26.02 20.26
N ALA A 297 18.61 -24.99 19.44
CA ALA A 297 17.73 -23.82 19.49
C ALA A 297 16.29 -24.21 19.14
N GLU A 298 16.10 -25.00 18.07
CA GLU A 298 14.78 -25.45 17.60
C GLU A 298 14.09 -26.29 18.69
N ASP A 299 14.78 -27.31 19.25
CA ASP A 299 14.26 -28.12 20.37
C ASP A 299 13.91 -27.26 21.60
N LEU A 300 14.77 -26.30 21.94
CA LEU A 300 14.52 -25.40 23.08
C LEU A 300 13.32 -24.48 22.84
N LEU A 301 13.15 -23.94 21.64
CA LEU A 301 12.04 -23.05 21.29
C LEU A 301 10.72 -23.82 21.32
N GLU A 302 10.66 -24.99 20.68
CA GLU A 302 9.47 -25.85 20.67
C GLU A 302 9.08 -26.29 22.08
N THR A 303 10.04 -26.76 22.88
CA THR A 303 9.78 -27.18 24.27
C THR A 303 9.40 -26.02 25.18
N SER A 304 9.78 -24.78 24.82
CA SER A 304 9.38 -23.56 25.51
C SER A 304 8.04 -23.00 25.03
N GLY A 305 7.38 -23.65 24.06
CA GLY A 305 6.05 -23.27 23.57
C GLY A 305 6.05 -22.23 22.45
N TYR A 306 7.20 -21.93 21.83
CA TYR A 306 7.21 -21.14 20.62
C TYR A 306 6.61 -21.95 19.46
N MET A 307 5.88 -21.27 18.59
CA MET A 307 5.36 -21.85 17.35
C MET A 307 6.24 -21.44 16.18
N GLU A 308 6.57 -22.39 15.31
CA GLU A 308 7.26 -22.09 14.06
C GLU A 308 6.32 -21.31 13.13
N ALA A 309 6.81 -20.19 12.60
CA ALA A 309 6.05 -19.37 11.67
C ALA A 309 5.93 -20.06 10.30
N SER A 310 4.82 -19.80 9.61
CA SER A 310 4.63 -20.27 8.24
C SER A 310 5.77 -19.77 7.33
N GLY A 311 6.25 -20.65 6.45
CA GLY A 311 7.40 -20.36 5.59
C GLY A 311 8.76 -20.52 6.27
N GLU A 312 8.82 -21.10 7.47
CA GLU A 312 10.07 -21.42 8.21
C GLU A 312 10.98 -20.20 8.47
N THR A 313 10.38 -19.02 8.61
CA THR A 313 11.07 -17.72 8.76
C THR A 313 11.61 -17.50 10.19
N GLY A 314 11.06 -18.21 11.17
CA GLY A 314 11.46 -18.11 12.57
C GLY A 314 10.41 -18.69 13.52
N TYR A 315 10.56 -18.35 14.81
CA TYR A 315 9.72 -18.84 15.89
C TYR A 315 9.11 -17.69 16.66
N LEU A 316 7.84 -17.83 17.03
CA LEU A 316 7.06 -16.78 17.70
C LEU A 316 6.31 -17.33 18.90
N ILE A 317 6.23 -16.54 19.97
CA ILE A 317 5.37 -16.82 21.13
C ILE A 317 4.74 -15.53 21.64
N ARG A 318 3.51 -15.63 22.14
CA ARG A 318 2.83 -14.54 22.85
C ARG A 318 3.42 -14.37 24.26
N ASN A 319 3.86 -13.16 24.59
CA ASN A 319 4.32 -12.81 25.94
C ASN A 319 3.16 -12.32 26.85
N SER A 320 3.48 -11.87 28.06
CA SER A 320 2.48 -11.46 29.07
C SER A 320 1.96 -10.03 28.93
N ARG A 321 2.40 -9.26 27.92
CA ARG A 321 1.90 -7.90 27.69
C ARG A 321 0.44 -7.95 27.25
N GLU A 322 -0.34 -6.99 27.72
CA GLU A 322 -1.75 -6.84 27.35
C GLU A 322 -1.90 -6.60 25.84
N PHE A 323 -2.87 -7.28 25.23
CA PHE A 323 -3.28 -7.03 23.84
C PHE A 323 -4.37 -5.96 23.83
N VAL A 324 -4.10 -4.80 23.23
CA VAL A 324 -5.09 -3.72 23.11
C VAL A 324 -5.89 -3.91 21.83
N ARG A 325 -7.23 -3.96 21.96
CA ARG A 325 -8.15 -4.01 20.83
C ARG A 325 -8.74 -2.62 20.60
N GLU A 326 -8.21 -1.91 19.63
CA GLU A 326 -8.71 -0.60 19.22
C GLU A 326 -9.78 -0.75 18.13
N TYR A 327 -9.54 -1.60 17.13
CA TYR A 327 -10.41 -1.79 15.97
C TYR A 327 -11.47 -2.86 16.20
N THR A 328 -11.15 -3.94 16.92
CA THR A 328 -12.09 -5.05 17.18
C THR A 328 -12.91 -4.91 18.46
N ALA A 329 -12.71 -3.83 19.24
CA ALA A 329 -13.53 -3.59 20.41
C ALA A 329 -15.00 -3.33 20.01
N PRO A 330 -15.98 -3.93 20.70
CA PRO A 330 -17.38 -3.60 20.46
C PRO A 330 -17.62 -2.12 20.82
N GLU A 331 -18.32 -1.39 19.96
CA GLU A 331 -18.76 -0.02 20.26
C GLU A 331 -19.46 -0.02 21.62
N GLN A 332 -18.91 0.73 22.59
CA GLN A 332 -19.59 0.88 23.87
C GLN A 332 -20.89 1.64 23.61
N GLY A 333 -21.99 0.87 23.59
CA GLY A 333 -23.34 1.38 23.36
C GLY A 333 -23.59 2.63 24.18
N GLY A 334 -24.08 3.67 23.49
CA GLY A 334 -24.38 4.97 24.07
C GLY A 334 -25.07 4.82 25.41
N MET A 335 -24.41 5.30 26.46
CA MET A 335 -25.04 5.44 27.77
C MET A 335 -26.29 6.30 27.58
N THR A 336 -27.44 5.67 27.78
CA THR A 336 -28.72 6.32 27.96
C THR A 336 -28.58 7.27 29.13
N MET A 337 -28.47 8.57 28.86
CA MET A 337 -28.73 9.58 29.87
C MET A 337 -30.25 9.66 30.03
N GLN A 338 -30.73 9.13 31.17
CA GLN A 338 -32.07 9.40 31.70
C GLN A 338 -32.21 10.87 32.08
#